data_AF-A0A1M7M242-F1
#
_entry.id   AF-A0A1M7M242-F1
#
_cell.length_a   1.000
_cell.length_b   1.000
_cell.length_c   1.000
_cell.angle_alpha   90.00
_cell.angle_beta   90.00
_cell.angle_gamma   90.00
#
_symmetry.space_group_name_H-M   'P 1'
#
loop_
_entity.id
_entity.type
_entity.pdbx_description
1 polymer ?
#
loop_
_entity_poly.entity_id
_entity_poly.type
_entity_poly.pdbx_seq_one_letter_code
_entity_poly.pdbx_strand_id
1 'polypeptide(L)'
;MTDAGLDDWVVTNPIPDVVRRVRVIREGVRHDGRVLLAPQPAAVMRILHVFALRRSIDDLLSMDPAAADPAGFDSLDATIVLALAALTRPVGQAAQLAIRQWTKESEQSGERRLTRDLVHDVTAQRIVPEVAEFVSACRGHAELVAQTLGAFVSPASGRTTLDKAALFIELRERQCHQDADALLGLAIREAAAQARAGAPSAVPEDHVGIVGALCHLSPSEPIVEEWIARRMEAVHEQAATTRIAADLLVGEPEGALRLADHIGRTWRPRRLVGLCERLVGRSEERCAVVRGYAAARPDAESLAEVITHWYKSATLSGTFRELLADVVARGADRGQGPRTTGFLEDLHQTLHNDAAPERCRGELRVAVAAHVWGRTGTETARLLGLVGRREVRRAAHSVNQRLTARLMAGEITAEAFVAYLEALQEQRNASTLTFLALRELSDPAASDHALEGTASVIGRIAAQLYAQGMADVGFDLLERCLENDQWLRAEDVAGIVAHVRLSAMPGDERWDALLSATVGRWAEVSRRDDVVAELRRRRYGEDAEAVIHFVQ
;
A
#
# COMPACT_ATOMS: atom_id res chain seq x y z
N MET A 1 -38.41 -5.04 53.98
CA MET A 1 -38.70 -6.05 52.94
C MET A 1 -37.40 -6.77 52.64
N THR A 2 -37.40 -8.09 52.68
CA THR A 2 -36.32 -8.91 52.10
C THR A 2 -36.32 -8.72 50.57
N ASP A 3 -35.18 -8.96 49.90
CA ASP A 3 -35.09 -8.79 48.43
C ASP A 3 -36.16 -9.60 47.69
N ALA A 4 -36.44 -10.84 48.12
CA ALA A 4 -37.50 -11.67 47.56
C ALA A 4 -38.92 -11.08 47.71
N GLY A 5 -39.18 -10.32 48.77
CA GLY A 5 -40.47 -9.64 48.98
C GLY A 5 -40.63 -8.36 48.17
N LEU A 6 -39.52 -7.73 47.76
CA LEU A 6 -39.54 -6.59 46.83
C LEU A 6 -39.85 -7.06 45.42
N ASP A 7 -39.23 -8.15 45.00
CA ASP A 7 -39.41 -8.69 43.66
C ASP A 7 -40.86 -9.08 43.38
N ASP A 8 -41.46 -9.84 44.28
CA ASP A 8 -42.85 -10.29 44.15
C ASP A 8 -43.84 -9.11 44.19
N TRP A 9 -43.56 -8.10 45.02
CA TRP A 9 -44.37 -6.89 45.09
C TRP A 9 -44.36 -6.10 43.77
N VAL A 10 -43.18 -5.89 43.18
CA VAL A 10 -43.04 -5.14 41.91
C VAL A 10 -43.74 -5.86 40.75
N VAL A 11 -43.86 -7.19 40.79
CA VAL A 11 -44.50 -8.00 39.73
C VAL A 11 -46.02 -8.08 39.88
N THR A 12 -46.54 -8.04 41.11
CA THR A 12 -47.97 -8.30 41.38
C THR A 12 -48.83 -7.05 41.53
N ASN A 13 -48.24 -5.89 41.86
CA ASN A 13 -49.01 -4.67 42.17
C ASN A 13 -49.36 -3.85 40.91
N PRO A 14 -50.44 -3.06 40.89
CA PRO A 14 -50.75 -2.18 39.76
C PRO A 14 -49.60 -1.20 39.43
N ILE A 15 -49.36 -0.92 38.14
CA ILE A 15 -48.34 0.03 37.67
C ILE A 15 -48.43 1.39 38.40
N PRO A 16 -49.63 1.99 38.59
CA PRO A 16 -49.74 3.27 39.30
C PRO A 16 -49.23 3.24 40.75
N ASP A 17 -49.36 2.10 41.44
CA ASP A 17 -48.87 1.92 42.81
C ASP A 17 -47.34 1.79 42.83
N VAL A 18 -46.76 1.13 41.82
CA VAL A 18 -45.31 1.03 41.64
C VAL A 18 -44.71 2.40 41.34
N VAL A 19 -45.29 3.16 40.41
CA VAL A 19 -44.87 4.53 40.06
C VAL A 19 -44.91 5.46 41.28
N ARG A 20 -46.01 5.44 42.04
CA ARG A 20 -46.14 6.24 43.26
C ARG A 20 -45.04 5.91 44.26
N ARG A 21 -44.73 4.63 44.45
CA ARG A 21 -43.67 4.20 45.36
C ARG A 21 -42.28 4.62 44.87
N VAL A 22 -42.03 4.54 43.58
CA VAL A 22 -40.78 5.04 42.96
C VAL A 22 -40.61 6.54 43.21
N ARG A 23 -41.66 7.34 43.01
CA ARG A 23 -41.64 8.79 43.29
C ARG A 23 -41.32 9.08 44.76
N VAL A 24 -42.03 8.41 45.69
CA VAL A 24 -41.81 8.59 47.14
C VAL A 24 -40.38 8.26 47.57
N ILE A 25 -39.79 7.18 47.02
CA ILE A 25 -38.41 6.78 47.35
C ILE A 25 -37.39 7.75 46.73
N ARG A 26 -37.67 8.28 45.52
CA ARG A 26 -36.80 9.21 44.80
C ARG A 26 -36.76 10.58 45.46
N GLU A 27 -37.90 11.14 45.82
CA GLU A 27 -38.02 12.49 46.38
C GLU A 27 -37.76 12.52 47.90
N GLY A 28 -37.90 11.36 48.56
CA GLY A 28 -37.93 11.27 50.02
C GLY A 28 -39.22 11.86 50.59
N VAL A 29 -39.43 11.68 51.89
CA VAL A 29 -40.60 12.22 52.59
C VAL A 29 -40.15 13.34 53.51
N ARG A 30 -40.73 14.53 53.35
CA ARG A 30 -40.51 15.68 54.22
C ARG A 30 -41.83 16.10 54.87
N HIS A 31 -41.78 16.43 56.16
CA HIS A 31 -42.91 16.99 56.89
C HIS A 31 -42.40 18.18 57.71
N ASP A 32 -43.03 19.35 57.55
CA ASP A 32 -42.65 20.61 58.21
C ASP A 32 -41.14 20.92 58.14
N GLY A 33 -40.55 20.75 56.95
CA GLY A 33 -39.12 21.03 56.70
C GLY A 33 -38.14 19.98 57.26
N ARG A 34 -38.62 18.94 57.97
CA ARG A 34 -37.80 17.83 58.45
C ARG A 34 -37.85 16.63 57.49
N VAL A 35 -36.69 16.06 57.20
CA VAL A 35 -36.56 14.85 56.38
C VAL A 35 -36.96 13.64 57.22
N LEU A 36 -38.12 13.05 56.91
CA LEU A 36 -38.61 11.81 57.53
C LEU A 36 -38.04 10.57 56.84
N LEU A 37 -37.84 10.65 55.52
CA LEU A 37 -37.18 9.62 54.72
C LEU A 37 -36.26 10.31 53.73
N ALA A 38 -34.96 10.01 53.78
CA ALA A 38 -34.01 10.53 52.80
C ALA A 38 -34.24 9.87 51.42
N PRO A 39 -34.00 10.59 50.30
CA PRO A 39 -33.96 10.02 48.96
C PRO A 39 -33.06 8.77 48.86
N GLN A 40 -33.55 7.70 48.24
CA GLN A 40 -32.80 6.44 48.04
C GLN A 40 -32.72 6.06 46.56
N PRO A 41 -31.86 6.71 45.75
CA PRO A 41 -31.77 6.47 44.31
C PRO A 41 -31.41 5.02 43.97
N ALA A 42 -30.56 4.36 44.77
CA ALA A 42 -30.22 2.95 44.57
C ALA A 42 -31.43 2.01 44.76
N ALA A 43 -32.34 2.33 45.68
CA ALA A 43 -33.57 1.55 45.88
C ALA A 43 -34.55 1.72 44.71
N VAL A 44 -34.61 2.93 44.13
CA VAL A 44 -35.37 3.19 42.90
C VAL A 44 -34.83 2.36 41.74
N MET A 45 -33.53 2.38 41.50
CA MET A 45 -32.92 1.59 40.41
C MET A 45 -33.17 0.09 40.56
N ARG A 46 -33.16 -0.45 41.79
CA ARG A 46 -33.55 -1.85 42.04
C ARG A 46 -34.99 -2.13 41.65
N ILE A 47 -35.93 -1.25 42.02
CA ILE A 47 -37.34 -1.40 41.65
C ILE A 47 -37.50 -1.34 40.13
N LEU A 48 -36.88 -0.37 39.46
CA LEU A 48 -36.93 -0.24 38.00
C LEU A 48 -36.31 -1.46 37.30
N HIS A 49 -35.20 -1.99 37.82
CA HIS A 49 -34.56 -3.19 37.29
C HIS A 49 -35.45 -4.44 37.42
N VAL A 50 -36.04 -4.67 38.59
CA VAL A 50 -36.98 -5.78 38.81
C VAL A 50 -38.19 -5.65 37.88
N PHE A 51 -38.74 -4.43 37.75
CA PHE A 51 -39.85 -4.16 36.86
C PHE A 51 -39.45 -4.47 35.41
N ALA A 52 -38.32 -3.93 34.96
CA ALA A 52 -37.75 -4.16 33.63
C ALA A 52 -37.48 -5.64 33.35
N LEU A 53 -37.10 -6.45 34.33
CA LEU A 53 -36.78 -7.87 34.13
C LEU A 53 -38.02 -8.77 34.12
N ARG A 54 -38.98 -8.53 35.03
CA ARG A 54 -40.02 -9.52 35.36
C ARG A 54 -41.42 -9.21 34.87
N ARG A 55 -41.69 -7.97 34.44
CA ARG A 55 -43.03 -7.57 33.93
C ARG A 55 -43.32 -8.05 32.52
N SER A 56 -44.60 -8.12 32.15
CA SER A 56 -44.99 -8.45 30.77
C SER A 56 -44.52 -7.35 29.80
N ILE A 57 -44.30 -7.69 28.53
CA ILE A 57 -43.96 -6.66 27.52
C ILE A 57 -45.08 -5.63 27.38
N ASP A 58 -46.34 -6.05 27.53
CA ASP A 58 -47.48 -5.13 27.47
C ASP A 58 -47.48 -4.13 28.64
N ASP A 59 -47.11 -4.58 29.84
CA ASP A 59 -46.91 -3.71 31.00
C ASP A 59 -45.79 -2.70 30.73
N LEU A 60 -44.68 -3.13 30.09
CA LEU A 60 -43.58 -2.23 29.73
C LEU A 60 -44.01 -1.17 28.69
N LEU A 61 -44.80 -1.56 27.69
CA LEU A 61 -45.23 -0.64 26.63
C LEU A 61 -46.33 0.32 27.10
N SER A 62 -47.04 -0.02 28.18
CA SER A 62 -48.07 0.84 28.79
C SER A 62 -47.51 2.04 29.57
N MET A 63 -46.17 2.13 29.73
CA MET A 63 -45.51 3.15 30.56
C MET A 63 -45.26 4.51 29.89
N ASP A 64 -45.70 4.69 28.65
CA ASP A 64 -45.33 5.85 27.83
C ASP A 64 -45.94 7.16 28.33
N PRO A 65 -45.12 8.20 28.62
CA PRO A 65 -45.57 9.49 29.15
C PRO A 65 -46.48 10.29 28.21
N ALA A 66 -46.61 9.90 26.93
CA ALA A 66 -47.47 10.56 25.95
C ALA A 66 -48.96 10.18 26.06
N ALA A 67 -49.30 9.11 26.78
CA ALA A 67 -50.69 8.85 27.15
C ALA A 67 -51.07 9.82 28.28
N ALA A 68 -52.18 10.54 28.13
CA ALA A 68 -52.67 11.56 29.06
C ALA A 68 -53.10 11.04 30.45
N ASP A 69 -52.52 9.93 30.91
CA ASP A 69 -52.79 9.31 32.20
C ASP A 69 -51.67 9.68 33.18
N PRO A 70 -51.94 10.45 34.26
CA PRO A 70 -50.95 10.85 35.27
C PRO A 70 -50.38 9.68 36.10
N ALA A 71 -50.69 8.44 35.72
CA ALA A 71 -50.35 7.20 36.40
C ALA A 71 -49.14 6.44 35.81
N GLY A 72 -48.55 6.93 34.71
CA GLY A 72 -47.36 6.34 34.07
C GLY A 72 -46.02 6.76 34.67
N PHE A 73 -44.93 6.07 34.29
CA PHE A 73 -43.57 6.51 34.61
C PHE A 73 -43.26 7.84 33.93
N ASP A 74 -42.36 8.63 34.53
CA ASP A 74 -41.82 9.79 33.83
C ASP A 74 -40.96 9.35 32.63
N SER A 75 -40.68 10.27 31.70
CA SER A 75 -39.93 9.94 30.48
C SER A 75 -38.56 9.33 30.76
N LEU A 76 -37.91 9.71 31.86
CA LEU A 76 -36.60 9.19 32.22
C LEU A 76 -36.71 7.74 32.69
N ASP A 77 -37.67 7.44 33.55
CA ASP A 77 -37.89 6.11 34.10
C ASP A 77 -38.41 5.13 33.05
N ALA A 78 -39.26 5.59 32.13
CA ALA A 78 -39.68 4.81 30.98
C ALA A 78 -38.48 4.41 30.10
N THR A 79 -37.59 5.36 29.78
CA THR A 79 -36.34 5.07 29.04
C THR A 79 -35.45 4.10 29.80
N ILE A 80 -35.23 4.30 31.11
CA ILE A 80 -34.41 3.42 31.95
C ILE A 80 -34.98 2.00 31.96
N VAL A 81 -36.28 1.84 32.16
CA VAL A 81 -36.91 0.52 32.23
C VAL A 81 -36.86 -0.18 30.87
N LEU A 82 -37.11 0.52 29.77
CA LEU A 82 -37.00 -0.05 28.42
C LEU A 82 -35.56 -0.45 28.09
N ALA A 83 -34.57 0.40 28.42
CA ALA A 83 -33.16 0.10 28.26
C ALA A 83 -32.76 -1.14 29.07
N LEU A 84 -33.09 -1.18 30.37
CA LEU A 84 -32.82 -2.33 31.23
C LEU A 84 -33.49 -3.61 30.70
N ALA A 85 -34.75 -3.52 30.25
CA ALA A 85 -35.46 -4.66 29.69
C ALA A 85 -34.79 -5.16 28.39
N ALA A 86 -34.39 -4.24 27.51
CA ALA A 86 -33.74 -4.55 26.26
C ALA A 86 -32.34 -5.14 26.43
N LEU A 87 -31.65 -4.86 27.54
CA LEU A 87 -30.30 -5.36 27.83
C LEU A 87 -30.27 -6.64 28.66
N THR A 88 -31.20 -6.79 29.62
CA THR A 88 -31.14 -7.87 30.62
C THR A 88 -32.03 -9.06 30.32
N ARG A 89 -33.05 -8.91 29.46
CA ARG A 89 -33.92 -10.01 29.06
C ARG A 89 -33.27 -10.91 28.00
N PRO A 90 -33.79 -12.14 27.78
CA PRO A 90 -33.42 -12.95 26.62
C PRO A 90 -33.60 -12.17 25.31
N VAL A 91 -32.71 -12.38 24.33
CA VAL A 91 -32.68 -11.61 23.09
C VAL A 91 -34.02 -11.64 22.35
N GLY A 92 -34.69 -12.80 22.28
CA GLY A 92 -36.00 -12.91 21.66
C GLY A 92 -37.08 -12.02 22.31
N GLN A 93 -37.04 -11.84 23.62
CA GLN A 93 -37.94 -10.92 24.33
C GLN A 93 -37.59 -9.46 24.08
N ALA A 94 -36.29 -9.13 24.02
CA ALA A 94 -35.84 -7.78 23.66
C ALA A 94 -36.23 -7.41 22.22
N ALA A 95 -36.12 -8.35 21.27
CA ALA A 95 -36.58 -8.18 19.89
C ALA A 95 -38.10 -7.97 19.83
N GLN A 96 -38.88 -8.78 20.57
CA GLN A 96 -40.32 -8.61 20.66
C GLN A 96 -40.71 -7.25 21.25
N LEU A 97 -39.99 -6.79 22.28
CA LEU A 97 -40.17 -5.45 22.86
C LEU A 97 -39.89 -4.36 21.83
N ALA A 98 -38.78 -4.45 21.09
CA ALA A 98 -38.43 -3.50 20.05
C ALA A 98 -39.46 -3.45 18.91
N ILE A 99 -39.93 -4.62 18.44
CA ILE A 99 -40.95 -4.73 17.40
C ILE A 99 -42.26 -4.08 17.86
N ARG A 100 -42.74 -4.39 19.07
CA ARG A 100 -44.00 -3.85 19.56
C ARG A 100 -43.91 -2.35 19.85
N GLN A 101 -42.78 -1.88 20.39
CA GLN A 101 -42.53 -0.45 20.57
C GLN A 101 -42.50 0.28 19.21
N TRP A 102 -41.85 -0.33 18.21
CA TRP A 102 -41.82 0.19 16.84
C TRP A 102 -43.22 0.32 16.23
N THR A 103 -44.05 -0.72 16.37
CA THR A 103 -45.43 -0.70 15.88
C THR A 103 -46.23 0.42 16.56
N LYS A 104 -46.11 0.51 17.90
CA LYS A 104 -46.79 1.53 18.70
C LYS A 104 -46.40 2.95 18.30
N GLU A 105 -45.10 3.25 18.16
CA GLU A 105 -44.64 4.57 17.74
C GLU A 105 -45.01 4.89 16.29
N SER A 106 -45.08 3.87 15.42
CA SER A 106 -45.47 4.05 14.01
C SER A 106 -46.94 4.42 13.84
N GLU A 107 -47.82 3.95 14.72
CA GLU A 107 -49.24 4.30 14.72
C GLU A 107 -49.50 5.75 15.21
N GLN A 108 -48.60 6.30 16.03
CA GLN A 108 -48.77 7.60 16.68
C GLN A 108 -48.27 8.80 15.85
N SER A 109 -47.83 8.61 14.61
CA SER A 109 -47.34 9.64 13.67
C SER A 109 -46.23 10.57 14.22
N GLY A 110 -45.57 10.19 15.32
CA GLY A 110 -44.54 10.97 16.02
C GLY A 110 -43.10 10.51 15.72
N GLU A 111 -42.12 11.20 16.33
CA GLU A 111 -40.72 10.76 16.28
C GLU A 111 -40.53 9.44 17.05
N ARG A 112 -39.88 8.46 16.42
CA ARG A 112 -39.57 7.14 16.98
C ARG A 112 -38.42 7.18 17.99
N ARG A 113 -38.59 7.92 19.10
CA ARG A 113 -37.51 8.21 20.07
C ARG A 113 -37.15 6.98 20.91
N LEU A 114 -38.11 6.31 21.54
CA LEU A 114 -37.80 5.19 22.45
C LEU A 114 -37.33 3.96 21.68
N THR A 115 -37.84 3.72 20.47
CA THR A 115 -37.29 2.65 19.63
C THR A 115 -35.84 2.93 19.24
N ARG A 116 -35.49 4.19 18.94
CA ARG A 116 -34.10 4.57 18.62
C ARG A 116 -33.18 4.37 19.81
N ASP A 117 -33.60 4.75 21.01
CA ASP A 117 -32.81 4.59 22.24
C ASP A 117 -32.61 3.11 22.57
N LEU A 118 -33.67 2.30 22.44
CA LEU A 118 -33.61 0.85 22.63
C LEU A 118 -32.63 0.20 21.66
N VAL A 119 -32.74 0.53 20.37
CA VAL A 119 -31.84 0.01 19.33
C VAL A 119 -30.40 0.44 19.60
N HIS A 120 -30.18 1.69 20.00
CA HIS A 120 -28.85 2.18 20.38
C HIS A 120 -28.28 1.35 21.54
N ASP A 121 -29.04 1.12 22.61
CA ASP A 121 -28.56 0.37 23.77
C ASP A 121 -28.26 -1.09 23.43
N VAL A 122 -29.16 -1.76 22.70
CA VAL A 122 -28.93 -3.13 22.19
C VAL A 122 -27.66 -3.19 21.36
N THR A 123 -27.49 -2.26 20.41
CA THR A 123 -26.36 -2.26 19.48
C THR A 123 -25.05 -1.82 20.12
N ALA A 124 -25.06 -0.99 21.17
CA ALA A 124 -23.86 -0.52 21.86
C ALA A 124 -23.40 -1.47 22.98
N GLN A 125 -24.32 -2.15 23.68
CA GLN A 125 -23.99 -2.83 24.94
C GLN A 125 -24.08 -4.36 24.91
N ARG A 126 -24.87 -4.98 24.02
CA ARG A 126 -24.92 -6.45 23.93
C ARG A 126 -23.69 -7.04 23.23
N ILE A 127 -23.41 -8.33 23.39
CA ILE A 127 -22.32 -8.95 22.61
C ILE A 127 -22.74 -9.19 21.15
N VAL A 128 -21.78 -9.31 20.24
CA VAL A 128 -22.04 -9.44 18.80
C VAL A 128 -23.00 -10.59 18.44
N PRO A 129 -22.85 -11.82 18.99
CA PRO A 129 -23.78 -12.91 18.69
C PRO A 129 -25.23 -12.62 19.11
N GLU A 130 -25.43 -11.88 20.21
CA GLU A 130 -26.76 -11.45 20.66
C GLU A 130 -27.35 -10.37 19.76
N VAL A 131 -26.55 -9.44 19.26
CA VAL A 131 -27.01 -8.46 18.28
C VAL A 131 -27.40 -9.16 16.97
N ALA A 132 -26.65 -10.16 16.52
CA ALA A 132 -27.00 -10.97 15.35
C ALA A 132 -28.33 -11.72 15.55
N GLU A 133 -28.56 -12.26 16.74
CA GLU A 133 -29.85 -12.87 17.10
C GLU A 133 -31.00 -11.88 17.10
N PHE A 134 -30.77 -10.70 17.66
CA PHE A 134 -31.77 -9.63 17.69
C PHE A 134 -32.16 -9.21 16.27
N VAL A 135 -31.18 -9.01 15.38
CA VAL A 135 -31.42 -8.69 13.97
C VAL A 135 -32.22 -9.81 13.29
N SER A 136 -31.82 -11.08 13.50
CA SER A 136 -32.49 -12.25 12.94
C SER A 136 -33.97 -12.33 13.39
N ALA A 137 -34.24 -12.09 14.67
CA ALA A 137 -35.59 -12.07 15.23
C ALA A 137 -36.44 -10.90 14.69
N CYS A 138 -35.81 -9.79 14.30
CA CYS A 138 -36.47 -8.60 13.77
C CYS A 138 -36.73 -8.63 12.24
N ARG A 139 -36.32 -9.67 11.50
CA ARG A 139 -36.37 -9.72 10.01
C ARG A 139 -37.72 -9.43 9.36
N GLY A 140 -38.83 -9.61 10.07
CA GLY A 140 -40.17 -9.19 9.61
C GLY A 140 -40.38 -7.67 9.53
N HIS A 141 -39.44 -6.87 10.04
CA HIS A 141 -39.53 -5.42 10.19
C HIS A 141 -38.28 -4.75 9.58
N ALA A 142 -38.23 -4.68 8.25
CA ALA A 142 -37.03 -4.26 7.50
C ALA A 142 -36.47 -2.89 7.90
N GLU A 143 -37.33 -1.90 8.19
CA GLU A 143 -36.88 -0.58 8.65
C GLU A 143 -36.21 -0.62 10.03
N LEU A 144 -36.73 -1.43 10.96
CA LEU A 144 -36.15 -1.62 12.30
C LEU A 144 -34.79 -2.33 12.18
N VAL A 145 -34.68 -3.33 11.30
CA VAL A 145 -33.41 -3.99 11.00
C VAL A 145 -32.41 -2.99 10.42
N ALA A 146 -32.80 -2.22 9.41
CA ALA A 146 -31.94 -1.20 8.81
C ALA A 146 -31.47 -0.16 9.83
N GLN A 147 -32.36 0.28 10.74
CA GLN A 147 -31.99 1.17 11.85
C GLN A 147 -31.00 0.51 12.80
N THR A 148 -31.18 -0.77 13.11
CA THR A 148 -30.28 -1.54 13.98
C THR A 148 -28.89 -1.67 13.38
N LEU A 149 -28.78 -2.06 12.11
CA LEU A 149 -27.49 -2.14 11.42
C LEU A 149 -26.83 -0.75 11.30
N GLY A 150 -27.61 0.29 11.02
CA GLY A 150 -27.13 1.67 10.97
C GLY A 150 -26.60 2.17 12.32
N ALA A 151 -27.32 1.89 13.40
CA ALA A 151 -26.90 2.22 14.75
C ALA A 151 -25.62 1.48 15.15
N PHE A 152 -25.52 0.18 14.84
CA PHE A 152 -24.34 -0.63 15.15
C PHE A 152 -23.07 -0.16 14.41
N VAL A 153 -23.19 0.25 13.15
CA VAL A 153 -22.04 0.73 12.36
C VAL A 153 -21.64 2.16 12.71
N SER A 154 -22.58 2.97 13.19
CA SER A 154 -22.36 4.37 13.52
C SER A 154 -21.17 4.54 14.49
N PRO A 155 -20.31 5.57 14.31
CA PRO A 155 -19.24 5.89 15.27
C PRO A 155 -19.75 6.09 16.70
N ALA A 156 -21.00 6.53 16.86
CA ALA A 156 -21.62 6.76 18.17
C ALA A 156 -21.86 5.47 18.98
N SER A 157 -21.86 4.30 18.33
CA SER A 157 -22.06 3.01 19.01
C SER A 157 -20.88 2.58 19.89
N GLY A 158 -19.70 3.17 19.71
CA GLY A 158 -18.47 2.73 20.34
C GLY A 158 -17.94 1.38 19.83
N ARG A 159 -18.55 0.80 18.79
CA ARG A 159 -18.14 -0.50 18.22
C ARG A 159 -16.85 -0.40 17.42
N THR A 160 -15.99 -1.39 17.66
CA THR A 160 -14.75 -1.53 16.91
C THR A 160 -15.03 -2.06 15.51
N THR A 161 -14.04 -1.93 14.63
CA THR A 161 -14.11 -2.50 13.29
C THR A 161 -14.15 -4.03 13.30
N LEU A 162 -13.50 -4.67 14.29
CA LEU A 162 -13.59 -6.10 14.54
C LEU A 162 -15.02 -6.51 14.93
N ASP A 163 -15.72 -5.73 15.75
CA ASP A 163 -17.13 -6.00 16.07
C ASP A 163 -18.02 -5.95 14.83
N LYS A 164 -17.78 -4.97 13.94
CA LYS A 164 -18.50 -4.82 12.65
C LYS A 164 -18.25 -6.03 11.74
N ALA A 165 -17.00 -6.47 11.64
CA ALA A 165 -16.63 -7.66 10.87
C ALA A 165 -17.20 -8.96 11.47
N ALA A 166 -17.17 -9.10 12.80
CA ALA A 166 -17.73 -10.24 13.50
C ALA A 166 -19.25 -10.30 13.32
N LEU A 167 -19.97 -9.18 13.39
CA LEU A 167 -21.42 -9.15 13.16
C LEU A 167 -21.76 -9.57 11.73
N PHE A 168 -20.95 -9.19 10.74
CA PHE A 168 -21.12 -9.65 9.37
C PHE A 168 -21.02 -11.18 9.26
N ILE A 169 -20.03 -11.79 9.91
CA ILE A 169 -19.84 -13.25 9.90
C ILE A 169 -21.00 -13.95 10.62
N GLU A 170 -21.37 -13.49 11.81
CA GLU A 170 -22.48 -14.05 12.60
C GLU A 170 -23.83 -13.99 11.85
N LEU A 171 -24.10 -12.87 11.14
CA LEU A 171 -25.30 -12.76 10.30
C LEU A 171 -25.26 -13.75 9.13
N ARG A 172 -24.09 -14.02 8.54
CA ARG A 172 -23.95 -15.04 7.49
C ARG A 172 -24.17 -16.45 8.02
N GLU A 173 -23.61 -16.78 9.18
CA GLU A 173 -23.78 -18.09 9.83
C GLU A 173 -25.26 -18.35 10.18
N ARG A 174 -25.99 -17.30 10.56
CA ARG A 174 -27.44 -17.32 10.79
C ARG A 174 -28.29 -17.21 9.51
N GLN A 175 -27.69 -17.36 8.32
CA GLN A 175 -28.38 -17.31 7.03
C GLN A 175 -29.15 -15.99 6.77
N CYS A 176 -28.67 -14.89 7.35
CA CYS A 176 -29.22 -13.53 7.17
C CYS A 176 -28.40 -12.78 6.11
N HIS A 177 -28.27 -13.35 4.90
CA HIS A 177 -27.36 -12.86 3.86
C HIS A 177 -27.62 -11.42 3.41
N GLN A 178 -28.89 -11.02 3.28
CA GLN A 178 -29.25 -9.66 2.86
C GLN A 178 -28.84 -8.61 3.91
N ASP A 179 -29.07 -8.93 5.19
CA ASP A 179 -28.72 -8.07 6.32
C ASP A 179 -27.20 -7.97 6.50
N ALA A 180 -26.49 -9.09 6.30
CA ALA A 180 -25.03 -9.12 6.26
C ALA A 180 -24.47 -8.23 5.13
N ASP A 181 -24.99 -8.35 3.90
CA ASP A 181 -24.57 -7.50 2.77
C ASP A 181 -24.87 -6.00 3.03
N ALA A 182 -26.01 -5.70 3.66
CA ALA A 182 -26.38 -4.33 4.04
C ALA A 182 -25.43 -3.76 5.11
N LEU A 183 -25.11 -4.55 6.15
CA LEU A 183 -24.15 -4.20 7.19
C LEU A 183 -22.75 -3.94 6.59
N LEU A 184 -22.27 -4.84 5.74
CA LEU A 184 -20.97 -4.69 5.07
C LEU A 184 -20.92 -3.40 4.26
N GLY A 185 -21.98 -3.10 3.50
CA GLY A 185 -22.09 -1.87 2.74
C GLY A 185 -22.13 -0.61 3.60
N LEU A 186 -22.69 -0.66 4.81
CA LEU A 186 -22.64 0.44 5.78
C LEU A 186 -21.24 0.60 6.36
N ALA A 187 -20.62 -0.50 6.81
CA ALA A 187 -19.29 -0.49 7.42
C ALA A 187 -18.20 0.02 6.46
N ILE A 188 -18.23 -0.43 5.19
CA ILE A 188 -17.31 0.06 4.15
C ILE A 188 -17.47 1.56 3.90
N ARG A 189 -18.71 2.05 3.81
CA ARG A 189 -18.97 3.48 3.57
C ARG A 189 -18.55 4.35 4.74
N GLU A 190 -18.72 3.84 5.95
CA GLU A 190 -18.30 4.51 7.18
C GLU A 190 -16.77 4.58 7.29
N ALA A 191 -16.06 3.46 7.08
CA ALA A 191 -14.60 3.43 7.02
C ALA A 191 -14.05 4.40 5.94
N ALA A 192 -14.64 4.39 4.75
CA ALA A 192 -14.28 5.32 3.68
C ALA A 192 -14.57 6.80 4.02
N ALA A 193 -15.62 7.08 4.81
CA ALA A 193 -15.93 8.43 5.26
C ALA A 193 -14.92 8.91 6.33
N GLN A 194 -14.54 8.04 7.27
CA GLN A 194 -13.51 8.32 8.26
C GLN A 194 -12.16 8.64 7.60
N ALA A 195 -11.74 7.81 6.63
CA ALA A 195 -10.49 8.02 5.90
C ALA A 195 -10.46 9.34 5.09
N ARG A 196 -11.63 9.84 4.65
CA ARG A 196 -11.74 11.15 3.98
C ARG A 196 -11.63 12.34 4.93
N ALA A 197 -12.07 12.18 6.18
CA ALA A 197 -12.21 13.30 7.11
C ALA A 197 -10.88 13.86 7.64
N GLY A 198 -9.80 13.06 7.65
CA GLY A 198 -8.43 13.52 7.89
C GLY A 198 -8.15 14.37 9.15
N ALA A 199 -7.73 13.70 10.26
CA ALA A 199 -6.92 14.18 11.40
C ALA A 199 -7.60 14.92 12.61
N PRO A 200 -6.98 14.98 13.83
CA PRO A 200 -5.68 14.45 14.27
C PRO A 200 -5.71 13.58 15.56
N SER A 201 -4.98 12.48 15.50
CA SER A 201 -4.22 11.80 16.57
C SER A 201 -3.68 10.57 15.85
N ALA A 202 -2.45 10.14 16.15
CA ALA A 202 -1.90 8.90 15.62
C ALA A 202 -3.01 7.86 15.51
N VAL A 203 -3.35 7.45 14.28
CA VAL A 203 -4.09 6.21 14.08
C VAL A 203 -3.27 5.22 14.89
N PRO A 204 -3.81 4.66 15.99
CA PRO A 204 -3.02 3.79 16.86
C PRO A 204 -2.35 2.75 15.97
N GLU A 205 -1.10 2.37 16.25
CA GLU A 205 -0.41 1.35 15.46
C GLU A 205 -1.27 0.06 15.33
N ASP A 206 -2.17 -0.15 16.29
CA ASP A 206 -3.14 -1.26 16.35
C ASP A 206 -4.50 -1.00 15.66
N HIS A 207 -4.67 0.08 14.88
CA HIS A 207 -5.94 0.32 14.18
C HIS A 207 -6.12 -0.65 13.01
N VAL A 208 -7.00 -1.62 13.22
CA VAL A 208 -7.45 -2.53 12.16
C VAL A 208 -8.69 -1.94 11.50
N GLY A 209 -8.58 -1.56 10.23
CA GLY A 209 -9.74 -1.15 9.43
C GLY A 209 -10.60 -2.33 8.98
N ILE A 210 -11.68 -2.08 8.24
CA ILE A 210 -12.71 -3.10 7.93
C ILE A 210 -12.18 -4.20 7.02
N VAL A 211 -11.25 -3.85 6.13
CA VAL A 211 -10.60 -4.82 5.26
C VAL A 211 -9.67 -5.70 6.08
N GLY A 212 -8.85 -5.10 6.96
CA GLY A 212 -7.98 -5.83 7.87
C GLY A 212 -8.75 -6.76 8.81
N ALA A 213 -9.85 -6.28 9.39
CA ALA A 213 -10.68 -7.03 10.34
C ALA A 213 -11.33 -8.26 9.68
N LEU A 214 -11.85 -8.10 8.47
CA LEU A 214 -12.39 -9.23 7.70
C LEU A 214 -11.29 -10.21 7.27
N CYS A 215 -10.09 -9.74 6.91
CA CYS A 215 -8.96 -10.62 6.62
C CYS A 215 -8.50 -11.39 7.87
N HIS A 216 -8.56 -10.78 9.06
CA HIS A 216 -8.21 -11.43 10.30
C HIS A 216 -9.21 -12.55 10.66
N LEU A 217 -10.51 -12.29 10.53
CA LEU A 217 -11.55 -13.24 10.90
C LEU A 217 -11.85 -14.29 9.82
N SER A 218 -11.70 -13.96 8.54
CA SER A 218 -11.85 -14.88 7.41
C SER A 218 -10.71 -14.67 6.38
N PRO A 219 -9.51 -15.21 6.65
CA PRO A 219 -8.33 -14.95 5.81
C PRO A 219 -8.46 -15.50 4.39
N SER A 220 -9.21 -16.57 4.17
CA SER A 220 -9.37 -17.19 2.85
C SER A 220 -10.37 -16.46 1.95
N GLU A 221 -11.29 -15.66 2.48
CA GLU A 221 -12.41 -15.12 1.70
C GLU A 221 -12.16 -13.68 1.21
N PRO A 222 -12.29 -13.39 -0.10
CA PRO A 222 -12.11 -12.05 -0.66
C PRO A 222 -13.38 -11.18 -0.51
N ILE A 223 -13.83 -10.99 0.74
CA ILE A 223 -15.16 -10.41 1.05
C ILE A 223 -15.32 -8.97 0.51
N VAL A 224 -14.34 -8.10 0.79
CA VAL A 224 -14.42 -6.69 0.36
C VAL A 224 -14.17 -6.57 -1.13
N GLU A 225 -13.25 -7.37 -1.65
CA GLU A 225 -12.93 -7.47 -3.07
C GLU A 225 -14.14 -7.87 -3.89
N GLU A 226 -14.88 -8.92 -3.48
CA GLU A 226 -16.12 -9.35 -4.12
C GLU A 226 -17.22 -8.30 -4.01
N TRP A 227 -17.34 -7.63 -2.87
CA TRP A 227 -18.30 -6.54 -2.68
C TRP A 227 -18.03 -5.39 -3.65
N ILE A 228 -16.75 -5.04 -3.84
CA ILE A 228 -16.32 -4.02 -4.81
C ILE A 228 -16.58 -4.52 -6.23
N ALA A 229 -16.18 -5.75 -6.57
CA ALA A 229 -16.34 -6.31 -7.91
C ALA A 229 -17.80 -6.27 -8.38
N ARG A 230 -18.74 -6.73 -7.53
CA ARG A 230 -20.20 -6.67 -7.81
C ARG A 230 -20.67 -5.25 -8.15
N ARG A 231 -20.21 -4.23 -7.41
CA ARG A 231 -20.61 -2.83 -7.64
C ARG A 231 -19.93 -2.20 -8.84
N MET A 232 -18.74 -2.67 -9.17
CA MET A 232 -18.03 -2.22 -10.37
C MET A 232 -18.67 -2.72 -11.67
N GLU A 233 -19.58 -3.71 -11.62
CA GLU A 233 -20.43 -4.12 -12.75
C GLU A 233 -21.57 -3.12 -12.99
N ALA A 234 -22.14 -2.54 -11.93
CA ALA A 234 -23.20 -1.54 -12.02
C ALA A 234 -22.67 -0.17 -12.47
N VAL A 235 -22.97 0.23 -13.72
CA VAL A 235 -22.43 1.46 -14.36
C VAL A 235 -22.61 2.72 -13.50
N HIS A 236 -23.76 2.88 -12.84
CA HIS A 236 -24.07 4.04 -12.01
C HIS A 236 -23.33 4.06 -10.67
N GLU A 237 -22.80 2.92 -10.19
CA GLU A 237 -22.08 2.84 -8.92
C GLU A 237 -20.56 2.94 -9.08
N GLN A 238 -20.03 2.83 -10.30
CA GLN A 238 -18.59 2.75 -10.55
C GLN A 238 -17.79 3.94 -10.01
N ALA A 239 -18.28 5.17 -10.21
CA ALA A 239 -17.59 6.37 -9.74
C ALA A 239 -17.55 6.45 -8.21
N ALA A 240 -18.67 6.12 -7.55
CA ALA A 240 -18.77 6.08 -6.10
C ALA A 240 -17.87 4.99 -5.50
N THR A 241 -17.88 3.79 -6.11
CA THR A 241 -17.07 2.64 -5.68
C THR A 241 -15.57 2.90 -5.87
N THR A 242 -15.17 3.56 -6.97
CA THR A 242 -13.78 3.98 -7.19
C THR A 242 -13.30 4.93 -6.08
N ARG A 243 -14.15 5.87 -5.66
CA ARG A 243 -13.84 6.77 -4.55
C ARG A 243 -13.70 6.00 -3.23
N ILE A 244 -14.65 5.11 -2.93
CA ILE A 244 -14.62 4.27 -1.73
C ILE A 244 -13.34 3.43 -1.69
N ALA A 245 -12.98 2.78 -2.79
CA ALA A 245 -11.75 1.98 -2.87
C ALA A 245 -10.49 2.83 -2.60
N ALA A 246 -10.42 4.06 -3.14
CA ALA A 246 -9.32 4.97 -2.86
C ALA A 246 -9.26 5.37 -1.37
N ASP A 247 -10.43 5.63 -0.76
CA ASP A 247 -10.51 5.98 0.66
C ASP A 247 -10.07 4.81 1.56
N LEU A 248 -10.52 3.59 1.26
CA LEU A 248 -10.10 2.38 1.98
C LEU A 248 -8.60 2.14 1.85
N LEU A 249 -8.03 2.23 0.65
CA LEU A 249 -6.59 2.06 0.45
C LEU A 249 -5.74 3.04 1.27
N VAL A 250 -6.25 4.26 1.52
CA VAL A 250 -5.57 5.26 2.35
C VAL A 250 -5.80 4.99 3.84
N GLY A 251 -7.02 4.61 4.24
CA GLY A 251 -7.39 4.43 5.64
C GLY A 251 -6.99 3.09 6.28
N GLU A 252 -6.57 2.11 5.49
CA GLU A 252 -6.31 0.73 5.95
C GLU A 252 -4.80 0.44 5.99
N PRO A 253 -4.16 0.25 7.15
CA PRO A 253 -2.75 -0.13 7.20
C PRO A 253 -2.51 -1.55 6.68
N GLU A 254 -3.21 -2.55 7.23
CA GLU A 254 -2.98 -3.99 6.95
C GLU A 254 -3.79 -4.51 5.75
N GLY A 255 -5.06 -4.12 5.63
CA GLY A 255 -5.96 -4.60 4.57
C GLY A 255 -5.68 -4.00 3.19
N ALA A 256 -4.90 -2.92 3.11
CA ALA A 256 -4.62 -2.23 1.86
C ALA A 256 -3.83 -3.07 0.86
N LEU A 257 -2.98 -4.01 1.30
CA LEU A 257 -2.17 -4.82 0.37
C LEU A 257 -3.01 -5.81 -0.42
N ARG A 258 -3.90 -6.55 0.24
CA ARG A 258 -4.82 -7.50 -0.41
C ARG A 258 -5.78 -6.79 -1.35
N LEU A 259 -6.32 -5.66 -0.88
CA LEU A 259 -7.20 -4.82 -1.69
C LEU A 259 -6.45 -4.26 -2.91
N ALA A 260 -5.24 -3.76 -2.72
CA ALA A 260 -4.40 -3.23 -3.81
C ALA A 260 -4.01 -4.32 -4.80
N ASP A 261 -3.76 -5.55 -4.35
CA ASP A 261 -3.48 -6.70 -5.20
C ASP A 261 -4.68 -7.01 -6.10
N HIS A 262 -5.85 -7.20 -5.49
CA HIS A 262 -7.08 -7.47 -6.22
C HIS A 262 -7.40 -6.35 -7.23
N ILE A 263 -7.37 -5.09 -6.81
CA ILE A 263 -7.61 -3.93 -7.68
C ILE A 263 -6.56 -3.87 -8.80
N GLY A 264 -5.29 -3.93 -8.42
CA GLY A 264 -4.14 -3.80 -9.31
C GLY A 264 -4.15 -4.85 -10.40
N ARG A 265 -4.53 -6.09 -10.10
CA ARG A 265 -4.56 -7.19 -11.08
C ARG A 265 -5.85 -7.30 -11.88
N THR A 266 -7.01 -7.01 -11.29
CA THR A 266 -8.32 -7.36 -11.90
C THR A 266 -9.06 -6.18 -12.53
N TRP A 267 -8.84 -4.95 -12.06
CA TRP A 267 -9.63 -3.82 -12.55
C TRP A 267 -9.33 -3.48 -14.01
N ARG A 268 -10.35 -2.99 -14.73
CA ARG A 268 -10.13 -2.49 -16.10
C ARG A 268 -9.13 -1.32 -16.10
N PRO A 269 -8.18 -1.25 -17.04
CA PRO A 269 -7.09 -0.26 -17.06
C PRO A 269 -7.53 1.20 -16.87
N ARG A 270 -8.59 1.63 -17.54
CA ARG A 270 -9.15 3.00 -17.39
C ARG A 270 -9.55 3.34 -15.96
N ARG A 271 -10.13 2.36 -15.25
CA ARG A 271 -10.64 2.55 -13.88
C ARG A 271 -9.51 2.53 -12.87
N LEU A 272 -8.56 1.63 -13.06
CA LEU A 272 -7.32 1.60 -12.31
C LEU A 272 -6.59 2.94 -12.41
N VAL A 273 -6.44 3.49 -13.61
CA VAL A 273 -5.84 4.82 -13.81
C VAL A 273 -6.63 5.91 -13.08
N GLY A 274 -7.97 5.93 -13.20
CA GLY A 274 -8.81 6.88 -12.47
C GLY A 274 -8.77 6.74 -10.94
N LEU A 275 -8.44 5.54 -10.42
CA LEU A 275 -8.15 5.32 -9.01
C LEU A 275 -6.78 5.92 -8.64
N CYS A 276 -5.73 5.60 -9.40
CA CYS A 276 -4.37 6.10 -9.17
C CYS A 276 -4.30 7.63 -9.25
N GLU A 277 -5.06 8.27 -10.15
CA GLU A 277 -5.19 9.73 -10.23
C GLU A 277 -5.72 10.35 -8.92
N ARG A 278 -6.59 9.63 -8.20
CA ARG A 278 -7.10 10.07 -6.89
C ARG A 278 -6.10 9.80 -5.76
N LEU A 279 -5.32 8.73 -5.89
CA LEU A 279 -4.34 8.34 -4.88
C LEU A 279 -3.10 9.22 -4.92
N VAL A 280 -2.55 9.56 -6.10
CA VAL A 280 -1.29 10.32 -6.20
C VAL A 280 -1.33 11.66 -5.44
N GLY A 281 -2.48 12.33 -5.40
CA GLY A 281 -2.65 13.59 -4.65
C GLY A 281 -2.92 13.43 -3.15
N ARG A 282 -3.13 12.22 -2.65
CA ARG A 282 -3.51 11.92 -1.25
C ARG A 282 -2.51 11.02 -0.53
N SER A 283 -1.99 10.02 -1.22
CA SER A 283 -1.00 9.06 -0.74
C SER A 283 -0.24 8.48 -1.93
N GLU A 284 0.95 9.01 -2.17
CA GLU A 284 1.86 8.53 -3.22
C GLU A 284 2.31 7.09 -2.96
N GLU A 285 2.55 6.73 -1.70
CA GLU A 285 2.90 5.36 -1.29
C GLU A 285 1.82 4.35 -1.69
N ARG A 286 0.54 4.63 -1.40
CA ARG A 286 -0.56 3.73 -1.77
C ARG A 286 -0.76 3.67 -3.28
N CYS A 287 -0.53 4.78 -3.99
CA CYS A 287 -0.50 4.78 -5.45
C CYS A 287 0.60 3.86 -5.99
N ALA A 288 1.81 3.91 -5.41
CA ALA A 288 2.94 3.06 -5.80
C ALA A 288 2.66 1.57 -5.57
N VAL A 289 2.01 1.20 -4.45
CA VAL A 289 1.59 -0.19 -4.19
C VAL A 289 0.63 -0.70 -5.27
N VAL A 290 -0.43 0.06 -5.57
CA VAL A 290 -1.40 -0.33 -6.62
C VAL A 290 -0.73 -0.41 -7.99
N ARG A 291 0.17 0.53 -8.29
CA ARG A 291 0.99 0.53 -9.52
C ARG A 291 1.85 -0.72 -9.62
N GLY A 292 2.47 -1.15 -8.53
CA GLY A 292 3.26 -2.38 -8.47
C GLY A 292 2.44 -3.63 -8.82
N TYR A 293 1.22 -3.76 -8.31
CA TYR A 293 0.33 -4.87 -8.67
C TYR A 293 -0.21 -4.77 -10.09
N ALA A 294 -0.48 -3.56 -10.58
CA ALA A 294 -0.84 -3.33 -11.98
C ALA A 294 0.29 -3.72 -12.95
N ALA A 295 1.52 -3.38 -12.60
CA ALA A 295 2.72 -3.74 -13.35
C ALA A 295 3.02 -5.24 -13.34
N ALA A 296 2.51 -5.98 -12.35
CA ALA A 296 2.65 -7.43 -12.21
C ALA A 296 1.70 -8.24 -13.10
N ARG A 297 0.75 -7.60 -13.82
CA ARG A 297 -0.20 -8.30 -14.69
C ARG A 297 0.50 -9.21 -15.72
N PRO A 298 0.07 -10.46 -15.92
CA PRO A 298 0.75 -11.39 -16.82
C PRO A 298 0.49 -11.08 -18.30
N ASP A 299 -0.57 -10.36 -18.62
CA ASP A 299 -1.05 -10.12 -19.99
C ASP A 299 -0.50 -8.83 -20.61
N ALA A 300 -0.01 -8.93 -21.85
CA ALA A 300 0.61 -7.81 -22.56
C ALA A 300 -0.43 -6.79 -23.05
N GLU A 301 -1.63 -7.22 -23.44
CA GLU A 301 -2.71 -6.33 -23.88
C GLU A 301 -3.20 -5.45 -22.73
N SER A 302 -3.48 -6.06 -21.58
CA SER A 302 -3.87 -5.34 -20.37
C SER A 302 -2.81 -4.33 -19.94
N LEU A 303 -1.52 -4.69 -20.00
CA LEU A 303 -0.43 -3.78 -19.69
C LEU A 303 -0.29 -2.64 -20.71
N ALA A 304 -0.46 -2.92 -22.00
CA ALA A 304 -0.42 -1.90 -23.05
C ALA A 304 -1.52 -0.85 -22.83
N GLU A 305 -2.73 -1.28 -22.47
CA GLU A 305 -3.81 -0.38 -22.09
C GLU A 305 -3.49 0.45 -20.85
N VAL A 306 -2.94 -0.17 -19.78
CA VAL A 306 -2.54 0.56 -18.56
C VAL A 306 -1.50 1.62 -18.89
N ILE A 307 -0.43 1.26 -19.60
CA ILE A 307 0.64 2.16 -20.02
C ILE A 307 0.08 3.32 -20.84
N THR A 308 -0.80 3.03 -21.81
CA THR A 308 -1.39 4.04 -22.68
C THR A 308 -2.30 5.01 -21.92
N HIS A 309 -3.13 4.50 -21.01
CA HIS A 309 -4.01 5.33 -20.21
C HIS A 309 -3.23 6.16 -19.17
N TRP A 310 -2.19 5.58 -18.55
CA TRP A 310 -1.31 6.28 -17.62
C TRP A 310 -0.55 7.42 -18.31
N TYR A 311 -0.03 7.18 -19.51
CA TYR A 311 0.66 8.21 -20.30
C TYR A 311 -0.25 9.38 -20.69
N LYS A 312 -1.52 9.10 -20.99
CA LYS A 312 -2.52 10.13 -21.38
C LYS A 312 -3.03 10.93 -20.18
N SER A 313 -2.82 10.45 -18.95
CA SER A 313 -3.21 11.17 -17.74
C SER A 313 -2.27 12.34 -17.47
N ALA A 314 -2.83 13.55 -17.35
CA ALA A 314 -2.06 14.72 -16.95
C ALA A 314 -1.54 14.59 -15.51
N THR A 315 -2.34 14.01 -14.62
CA THR A 315 -2.06 13.88 -13.19
C THR A 315 -0.98 12.83 -12.91
N LEU A 316 -0.95 11.74 -13.67
CA LEU A 316 0.00 10.65 -13.47
C LEU A 316 1.28 10.75 -14.33
N SER A 317 1.43 11.82 -15.10
CA SER A 317 2.58 12.03 -15.98
C SER A 317 3.93 11.99 -15.24
N GLY A 318 3.96 12.47 -13.98
CA GLY A 318 5.15 12.45 -13.12
C GLY A 318 5.62 11.03 -12.75
N THR A 319 4.71 10.07 -12.60
CA THR A 319 5.00 8.70 -12.17
C THR A 319 5.10 7.70 -13.32
N PHE A 320 4.98 8.17 -14.57
CA PHE A 320 4.95 7.30 -15.75
C PHE A 320 6.23 6.47 -15.92
N ARG A 321 7.42 7.06 -15.68
CA ARG A 321 8.69 6.32 -15.78
C ARG A 321 8.81 5.23 -14.72
N GLU A 322 8.27 5.48 -13.54
CA GLU A 322 8.25 4.51 -12.45
C GLU A 322 7.30 3.35 -12.76
N LEU A 323 6.12 3.62 -13.36
CA LEU A 323 5.26 2.56 -13.89
C LEU A 323 6.04 1.66 -14.87
N LEU A 324 6.77 2.26 -15.82
CA LEU A 324 7.51 1.48 -16.81
C LEU A 324 8.63 0.66 -16.15
N ALA A 325 9.33 1.23 -15.16
CA ALA A 325 10.33 0.49 -14.39
C ALA A 325 9.70 -0.69 -13.63
N ASP A 326 8.55 -0.48 -13.00
CA ASP A 326 7.80 -1.54 -12.32
C ASP A 326 7.36 -2.61 -13.31
N VAL A 327 6.84 -2.25 -14.50
CA VAL A 327 6.43 -3.23 -15.52
C VAL A 327 7.60 -4.12 -15.92
N VAL A 328 8.77 -3.54 -16.17
CA VAL A 328 9.98 -4.30 -16.54
C VAL A 328 10.44 -5.20 -15.39
N ALA A 329 10.36 -4.71 -14.15
CA ALA A 329 10.73 -5.44 -12.95
C ALA A 329 9.64 -6.41 -12.43
N ARG A 330 8.50 -6.55 -13.10
CA ARG A 330 7.29 -7.28 -12.64
C ARG A 330 6.63 -6.72 -11.38
N GLY A 331 6.91 -5.47 -11.01
CA GLY A 331 6.22 -4.75 -9.94
C GLY A 331 6.19 -5.52 -8.62
N ALA A 332 4.99 -5.86 -8.14
CA ALA A 332 4.82 -6.64 -6.91
C ALA A 332 5.47 -8.03 -6.96
N ASP A 333 5.61 -8.61 -8.17
CA ASP A 333 6.20 -9.95 -8.40
C ASP A 333 7.70 -9.88 -8.72
N ARG A 334 8.40 -8.79 -8.36
CA ARG A 334 9.84 -8.59 -8.62
C ARG A 334 10.76 -9.70 -8.12
N GLY A 335 10.32 -10.47 -7.11
CA GLY A 335 11.04 -11.65 -6.62
C GLY A 335 11.19 -12.76 -7.67
N GLN A 336 10.38 -12.74 -8.72
CA GLN A 336 10.46 -13.68 -9.85
C GLN A 336 11.48 -13.25 -10.94
N GLY A 337 12.17 -12.12 -10.73
CA GLY A 337 13.08 -11.52 -11.71
C GLY A 337 12.36 -10.65 -12.75
N PRO A 338 13.13 -10.02 -13.66
CA PRO A 338 12.57 -9.12 -14.68
C PRO A 338 11.67 -9.86 -15.68
N ARG A 339 10.89 -9.09 -16.44
CA ARG A 339 10.19 -9.64 -17.61
C ARG A 339 11.17 -10.05 -18.69
N THR A 340 10.84 -11.15 -19.37
CA THR A 340 11.64 -11.69 -20.47
C THR A 340 11.65 -10.72 -21.64
N THR A 341 12.71 -10.79 -22.44
CA THR A 341 12.84 -9.97 -23.66
C THR A 341 11.68 -10.20 -24.63
N GLY A 342 11.28 -11.46 -24.86
CA GLY A 342 10.15 -11.80 -25.71
C GLY A 342 8.85 -11.14 -25.27
N PHE A 343 8.52 -11.20 -23.98
CA PHE A 343 7.33 -10.55 -23.45
C PHE A 343 7.36 -9.02 -23.65
N LEU A 344 8.53 -8.39 -23.46
CA LEU A 344 8.68 -6.95 -23.62
C LEU A 344 8.63 -6.51 -25.09
N GLU A 345 9.07 -7.37 -26.00
CA GLU A 345 8.91 -7.18 -27.45
C GLU A 345 7.43 -7.31 -27.85
N ASP A 346 6.72 -8.32 -27.34
CA ASP A 346 5.27 -8.50 -27.54
C ASP A 346 4.51 -7.27 -27.02
N LEU A 347 4.79 -6.83 -25.79
CA LEU A 347 4.18 -5.62 -25.20
C LEU A 347 4.44 -4.37 -26.05
N HIS A 348 5.66 -4.21 -26.57
CA HIS A 348 5.98 -3.09 -27.45
C HIS A 348 5.23 -3.18 -28.78
N GLN A 349 5.04 -4.37 -29.33
CA GLN A 349 4.28 -4.61 -30.55
C GLN A 349 2.78 -4.33 -30.32
N THR A 350 2.22 -4.76 -29.19
CA THR A 350 0.83 -4.46 -28.83
C THR A 350 0.60 -2.96 -28.71
N LEU A 351 1.49 -2.23 -28.01
CA LEU A 351 1.45 -0.77 -27.97
C LEU A 351 1.52 -0.13 -29.37
N HIS A 352 2.27 -0.73 -30.30
CA HIS A 352 2.32 -0.25 -31.68
C HIS A 352 0.99 -0.47 -32.41
N ASN A 353 0.42 -1.68 -32.29
CA ASN A 353 -0.86 -2.04 -32.90
C ASN A 353 -2.02 -1.18 -32.39
N ASP A 354 -2.01 -0.84 -31.10
CA ASP A 354 -3.01 0.03 -30.45
C ASP A 354 -2.80 1.53 -30.73
N ALA A 355 -1.86 1.86 -31.63
CA ALA A 355 -1.50 3.23 -31.99
C ALA A 355 -1.11 4.10 -30.76
N ALA A 356 -0.41 3.52 -29.78
CA ALA A 356 0.13 4.27 -28.66
C ALA A 356 1.14 5.33 -29.14
N PRO A 357 1.19 6.52 -28.50
CA PRO A 357 2.09 7.60 -28.89
C PRO A 357 3.56 7.12 -29.01
N GLU A 358 4.28 7.57 -30.03
CA GLU A 358 5.68 7.15 -30.27
C GLU A 358 6.57 7.41 -29.05
N ARG A 359 6.39 8.57 -28.39
CA ARG A 359 7.12 8.90 -27.15
C ARG A 359 6.83 7.92 -26.01
N CYS A 360 5.58 7.45 -25.87
CA CYS A 360 5.21 6.44 -24.88
C CYS A 360 5.97 5.12 -25.13
N ARG A 361 5.98 4.66 -26.39
CA ARG A 361 6.71 3.46 -26.83
C ARG A 361 8.22 3.59 -26.67
N GLY A 362 8.78 4.77 -26.95
CA GLY A 362 10.18 5.09 -26.76
C GLY A 362 10.61 5.07 -25.29
N GLU A 363 9.80 5.63 -24.40
CA GLU A 363 10.04 5.58 -22.95
C GLU A 363 10.02 4.13 -22.42
N LEU A 364 9.14 3.25 -22.94
CA LEU A 364 9.19 1.83 -22.61
C LEU A 364 10.55 1.21 -23.00
N ARG A 365 11.03 1.45 -24.23
CA ARG A 365 12.35 0.94 -24.67
C ARG A 365 13.49 1.42 -23.78
N VAL A 366 13.43 2.68 -23.34
CA VAL A 366 14.42 3.25 -22.42
C VAL A 366 14.34 2.57 -21.04
N ALA A 367 13.15 2.39 -20.48
CA ALA A 367 12.96 1.70 -19.21
C ALA A 367 13.43 0.24 -19.27
N VAL A 368 13.14 -0.45 -20.38
CA VAL A 368 13.63 -1.80 -20.66
C VAL A 368 15.15 -1.83 -20.68
N ALA A 369 15.81 -0.97 -21.45
CA ALA A 369 17.27 -0.95 -21.52
C ALA A 369 17.91 -0.61 -20.17
N ALA A 370 17.37 0.39 -19.45
CA ALA A 370 17.90 0.84 -18.17
C ALA A 370 17.81 -0.21 -17.04
N HIS A 371 16.94 -1.22 -17.16
CA HIS A 371 16.84 -2.28 -16.16
C HIS A 371 17.94 -3.34 -16.36
N VAL A 372 18.98 -3.26 -15.53
CA VAL A 372 20.17 -4.13 -15.60
C VAL A 372 20.17 -5.29 -14.60
N TRP A 373 19.34 -5.23 -13.55
CA TRP A 373 19.27 -6.29 -12.54
C TRP A 373 18.64 -7.56 -13.11
N GLY A 374 19.21 -8.71 -12.75
CA GLY A 374 18.76 -10.02 -13.25
C GLY A 374 19.01 -10.26 -14.74
N ARG A 375 19.83 -9.44 -15.41
CA ARG A 375 20.19 -9.58 -16.83
C ARG A 375 21.67 -9.81 -17.06
N THR A 376 21.97 -10.45 -18.19
CA THR A 376 23.34 -10.63 -18.69
C THR A 376 23.83 -9.39 -19.42
N GLY A 377 25.15 -9.18 -19.49
CA GLY A 377 25.74 -8.06 -20.22
C GLY A 377 25.33 -8.05 -21.69
N THR A 378 25.32 -9.22 -22.35
CA THR A 378 24.91 -9.35 -23.75
C THR A 378 23.44 -8.99 -23.98
N GLU A 379 22.54 -9.41 -23.07
CA GLU A 379 21.12 -9.04 -23.10
C GLU A 379 20.94 -7.52 -22.92
N THR A 380 21.66 -6.92 -21.96
CA THR A 380 21.62 -5.47 -21.73
C THR A 380 22.09 -4.68 -22.95
N ALA A 381 23.18 -5.10 -23.60
CA ALA A 381 23.68 -4.48 -24.83
C ALA A 381 22.65 -4.54 -25.96
N ARG A 382 22.05 -5.72 -26.18
CA ARG A 382 21.01 -5.93 -27.20
C ARG A 382 19.81 -5.03 -26.95
N LEU A 383 19.33 -4.95 -25.71
CA LEU A 383 18.18 -4.10 -25.36
C LEU A 383 18.48 -2.61 -25.54
N LEU A 384 19.70 -2.17 -25.22
CA LEU A 384 20.15 -0.81 -25.48
C LEU A 384 20.22 -0.50 -26.99
N GLY A 385 20.61 -1.48 -27.80
CA GLY A 385 20.59 -1.39 -29.28
C GLY A 385 19.20 -1.20 -29.89
N LEU A 386 18.13 -1.59 -29.18
CA LEU A 386 16.74 -1.40 -29.59
C LEU A 386 16.19 0.00 -29.25
N VAL A 387 16.94 0.83 -28.54
CA VAL A 387 16.52 2.19 -28.18
C VAL A 387 16.65 3.12 -29.39
N GLY A 388 15.66 4.01 -29.55
CA GLY A 388 15.66 5.02 -30.61
C GLY A 388 16.85 5.96 -30.54
N ARG A 389 17.28 6.48 -31.70
CA ARG A 389 18.45 7.39 -31.81
C ARG A 389 18.36 8.64 -30.93
N ARG A 390 17.15 9.13 -30.65
CA ARG A 390 16.95 10.35 -29.83
C ARG A 390 17.21 10.06 -28.35
N GLU A 391 16.82 8.89 -27.86
CA GLU A 391 16.89 8.52 -26.46
C GLU A 391 18.13 7.71 -26.09
N VAL A 392 18.89 7.21 -27.09
CA VAL A 392 20.01 6.27 -26.89
C VAL A 392 21.07 6.81 -25.92
N ARG A 393 21.43 8.09 -25.98
CA ARG A 393 22.43 8.69 -25.09
C ARG A 393 21.96 8.68 -23.63
N ARG A 394 20.69 9.03 -23.40
CA ARG A 394 20.05 9.04 -22.07
C ARG A 394 19.97 7.62 -21.51
N ALA A 395 19.55 6.66 -22.33
CA ALA A 395 19.48 5.26 -21.94
C ALA A 395 20.87 4.69 -21.63
N ALA A 396 21.85 4.93 -22.51
CA ALA A 396 23.23 4.44 -22.34
C ALA A 396 23.87 4.98 -21.06
N HIS A 397 23.73 6.28 -20.77
CA HIS A 397 24.24 6.82 -19.50
C HIS A 397 23.62 6.13 -18.28
N SER A 398 22.28 5.96 -18.25
CA SER A 398 21.63 5.26 -17.13
C SER A 398 22.04 3.79 -17.02
N VAL A 399 22.23 3.09 -18.13
CA VAL A 399 22.69 1.68 -18.17
C VAL A 399 24.12 1.58 -17.66
N ASN A 400 25.02 2.38 -18.22
CA ASN A 400 26.44 2.36 -17.90
C ASN A 400 26.66 2.72 -16.44
N GLN A 401 25.99 3.75 -15.92
CA GLN A 401 26.09 4.15 -14.52
C GLN A 401 25.72 2.99 -13.58
N ARG A 402 24.62 2.29 -13.87
CA ARG A 402 24.17 1.14 -13.07
C ARG A 402 25.10 -0.07 -13.22
N LEU A 403 25.58 -0.37 -14.42
CA LEU A 403 26.52 -1.48 -14.64
C LEU A 403 27.86 -1.21 -13.95
N THR A 404 28.41 -0.01 -14.09
CA THR A 404 29.64 0.40 -13.40
C THR A 404 29.47 0.32 -11.90
N ALA A 405 28.37 0.85 -11.33
CA ALA A 405 28.11 0.74 -9.90
C ALA A 405 28.07 -0.73 -9.41
N ARG A 406 27.40 -1.62 -10.17
CA ARG A 406 27.35 -3.06 -9.86
C ARG A 406 28.71 -3.74 -9.98
N LEU A 407 29.51 -3.35 -10.96
CA LEU A 407 30.87 -3.85 -11.15
C LEU A 407 31.77 -3.47 -9.97
N MET A 408 31.70 -2.20 -9.54
CA MET A 408 32.50 -1.71 -8.41
C MET A 408 32.03 -2.29 -7.07
N ALA A 409 30.74 -2.59 -6.93
CA ALA A 409 30.20 -3.32 -5.77
C ALA A 409 30.52 -4.83 -5.79
N GLY A 410 31.14 -5.35 -6.87
CA GLY A 410 31.43 -6.77 -7.04
C GLY A 410 30.19 -7.64 -7.31
N GLU A 411 29.05 -7.04 -7.65
CA GLU A 411 27.81 -7.75 -8.01
C GLU A 411 27.84 -8.36 -9.42
N ILE A 412 28.70 -7.83 -10.29
CA ILE A 412 29.01 -8.39 -11.61
C ILE A 412 30.52 -8.51 -11.78
N THR A 413 30.95 -9.45 -12.61
CA THR A 413 32.37 -9.68 -12.86
C THR A 413 32.90 -8.82 -14.01
N ALA A 414 34.22 -8.69 -14.12
CA ALA A 414 34.88 -8.04 -15.24
C ALA A 414 34.50 -8.72 -16.58
N GLU A 415 34.43 -10.05 -16.60
CA GLU A 415 34.06 -10.83 -17.78
C GLU A 415 32.63 -10.53 -18.25
N ALA A 416 31.70 -10.34 -17.30
CA ALA A 416 30.33 -9.97 -17.63
C ALA A 416 30.23 -8.56 -18.24
N PHE A 417 31.08 -7.62 -17.78
CA PHE A 417 31.16 -6.27 -18.34
C PHE A 417 31.86 -6.27 -19.71
N VAL A 418 32.89 -7.09 -19.88
CA VAL A 418 33.56 -7.30 -21.18
C VAL A 418 32.59 -7.88 -22.19
N ALA A 419 31.78 -8.88 -21.82
CA ALA A 419 30.73 -9.42 -22.69
C ALA A 419 29.66 -8.38 -23.05
N TYR A 420 29.40 -7.40 -22.17
CA TYR A 420 28.57 -6.24 -22.51
C TYR A 420 29.23 -5.37 -23.60
N LEU A 421 30.51 -5.03 -23.45
CA LEU A 421 31.26 -4.26 -24.44
C LEU A 421 31.38 -4.97 -25.80
N GLU A 422 31.64 -6.28 -25.80
CA GLU A 422 31.64 -7.13 -27.00
C GLU A 422 30.29 -7.03 -27.72
N ALA A 423 29.19 -7.27 -26.99
CA ALA A 423 27.85 -7.23 -27.57
C ALA A 423 27.40 -5.83 -28.01
N LEU A 424 27.99 -4.75 -27.48
CA LEU A 424 27.76 -3.39 -27.98
C LEU A 424 28.33 -3.19 -29.40
N GLN A 425 29.42 -3.88 -29.75
CA GLN A 425 30.03 -3.79 -31.10
C GLN A 425 29.12 -4.31 -32.20
N GLU A 426 28.20 -5.22 -31.87
CA GLU A 426 27.22 -5.78 -32.80
C GLU A 426 26.00 -4.85 -33.01
N GLN A 427 25.89 -3.77 -32.24
CA GLN A 427 24.74 -2.86 -32.30
C GLN A 427 24.91 -1.77 -33.36
N ARG A 428 23.79 -1.26 -33.88
CA ARG A 428 23.77 -0.19 -34.92
C ARG A 428 24.52 1.10 -34.54
N ASN A 429 24.70 1.37 -33.24
CA ASN A 429 25.37 2.55 -32.70
C ASN A 429 26.66 2.18 -31.93
N ALA A 430 27.33 1.10 -32.33
CA ALA A 430 28.48 0.50 -31.64
C ALA A 430 29.51 1.51 -31.13
N SER A 431 30.03 2.39 -31.99
CA SER A 431 31.06 3.37 -31.63
C SER A 431 30.59 4.33 -30.52
N THR A 432 29.37 4.85 -30.64
CA THR A 432 28.80 5.77 -29.64
C THR A 432 28.52 5.06 -28.31
N LEU A 433 27.96 3.85 -28.36
CA LEU A 433 27.62 3.09 -27.14
C LEU A 433 28.88 2.66 -26.38
N THR A 434 29.88 2.17 -27.11
CA THR A 434 31.18 1.77 -26.54
C THR A 434 31.86 2.98 -25.93
N PHE A 435 31.97 4.09 -26.65
CA PHE A 435 32.54 5.33 -26.12
C PHE A 435 31.86 5.77 -24.81
N LEU A 436 30.52 5.74 -24.76
CA LEU A 436 29.77 6.12 -23.55
C LEU A 436 30.00 5.14 -22.39
N ALA A 437 30.19 3.85 -22.67
CA ALA A 437 30.48 2.83 -21.65
C ALA A 437 31.90 3.00 -21.09
N LEU A 438 32.89 3.17 -21.97
CA LEU A 438 34.27 3.43 -21.57
C LEU A 438 34.38 4.73 -20.78
N ARG A 439 33.68 5.79 -21.20
CA ARG A 439 33.66 7.06 -20.47
C ARG A 439 33.15 6.89 -19.04
N GLU A 440 32.03 6.22 -18.85
CA GLU A 440 31.44 6.02 -17.52
C GLU A 440 32.33 5.14 -16.62
N LEU A 441 33.00 4.13 -17.20
CA LEU A 441 33.91 3.26 -16.45
C LEU A 441 35.22 3.98 -16.07
N SER A 442 35.75 4.84 -16.94
CA SER A 442 37.07 5.48 -16.78
C SER A 442 37.03 6.75 -15.93
N ASP A 443 35.86 7.38 -15.79
CA ASP A 443 35.64 8.62 -15.03
C ASP A 443 34.56 8.43 -13.96
N PRO A 444 34.88 7.76 -12.84
CA PRO A 444 33.91 7.50 -11.79
C PRO A 444 33.53 8.76 -11.03
N ALA A 445 34.22 9.89 -11.16
CA ALA A 445 33.89 11.13 -10.44
C ALA A 445 32.53 11.72 -10.83
N ALA A 446 31.97 11.30 -11.98
CA ALA A 446 30.57 11.54 -12.34
C ALA A 446 29.56 10.73 -11.51
N SER A 447 30.03 9.79 -10.68
CA SER A 447 29.27 8.94 -9.79
C SER A 447 29.79 9.06 -8.35
N ASP A 448 28.93 9.15 -7.34
CA ASP A 448 29.31 9.42 -5.93
C ASP A 448 30.21 8.37 -5.25
N HIS A 449 30.81 7.43 -5.99
CA HIS A 449 31.45 6.20 -5.50
C HIS A 449 32.89 6.07 -6.01
N ALA A 450 33.81 6.94 -5.56
CA ALA A 450 35.24 6.69 -5.72
C ALA A 450 35.67 5.59 -4.73
N LEU A 451 35.67 4.33 -5.17
CA LEU A 451 36.04 3.16 -4.37
C LEU A 451 37.49 2.73 -4.64
N GLU A 452 38.19 2.36 -3.57
CA GLU A 452 39.53 1.76 -3.62
C GLU A 452 39.49 0.47 -4.47
N GLY A 453 40.46 0.31 -5.38
CA GLY A 453 40.54 -0.87 -6.26
C GLY A 453 39.88 -0.73 -7.65
N THR A 454 39.22 0.40 -7.93
CA THR A 454 38.59 0.68 -9.23
C THR A 454 39.59 0.59 -10.40
N ALA A 455 40.80 1.15 -10.25
CA ALA A 455 41.85 1.08 -11.28
C ALA A 455 42.30 -0.37 -11.56
N SER A 456 42.35 -1.22 -10.53
CA SER A 456 42.67 -2.64 -10.72
C SER A 456 41.59 -3.37 -11.52
N VAL A 457 40.31 -3.01 -11.38
CA VAL A 457 39.22 -3.59 -12.17
C VAL A 457 39.32 -3.14 -13.62
N ILE A 458 39.60 -1.85 -13.85
CA ILE A 458 39.82 -1.28 -15.20
C ILE A 458 40.99 -1.99 -15.90
N GLY A 459 42.13 -2.15 -15.23
CA GLY A 459 43.28 -2.86 -15.78
C GLY A 459 42.96 -4.31 -16.15
N ARG A 460 42.13 -5.00 -15.34
CA ARG A 460 41.67 -6.37 -15.64
C ARG A 460 40.76 -6.41 -16.87
N ILE A 461 39.81 -5.48 -16.97
CA ILE A 461 38.91 -5.37 -18.13
C ILE A 461 39.72 -5.10 -19.40
N ALA A 462 40.67 -4.17 -19.36
CA ALA A 462 41.53 -3.87 -20.49
C ALA A 462 42.34 -5.10 -20.92
N ALA A 463 42.99 -5.81 -19.97
CA ALA A 463 43.72 -7.04 -20.23
C ALA A 463 42.85 -8.12 -20.91
N GLN A 464 41.59 -8.26 -20.48
CA GLN A 464 40.63 -9.19 -21.07
C GLN A 464 40.21 -8.78 -22.49
N LEU A 465 39.92 -7.50 -22.74
CA LEU A 465 39.61 -6.98 -24.06
C LEU A 465 40.76 -7.25 -25.06
N TYR A 466 42.01 -7.06 -24.62
CA TYR A 466 43.19 -7.40 -25.41
C TYR A 466 43.27 -8.90 -25.75
N ALA A 467 43.03 -9.76 -24.76
CA ALA A 467 43.04 -11.21 -24.96
C ALA A 467 41.96 -11.70 -25.94
N GLN A 468 40.85 -10.95 -26.07
CA GLN A 468 39.73 -11.24 -26.97
C GLN A 468 39.84 -10.56 -28.34
N GLY A 469 40.95 -9.88 -28.64
CA GLY A 469 41.16 -9.22 -29.93
C GLY A 469 40.47 -7.85 -30.06
N MET A 470 39.97 -7.27 -28.96
CA MET A 470 39.43 -5.91 -28.89
C MET A 470 40.49 -4.91 -28.39
N ALA A 471 41.71 -5.01 -28.94
CA ALA A 471 42.86 -4.22 -28.49
C ALA A 471 42.59 -2.70 -28.50
N ASP A 472 41.93 -2.17 -29.53
CA ASP A 472 41.64 -0.73 -29.62
C ASP A 472 40.67 -0.26 -28.52
N VAL A 473 39.67 -1.07 -28.16
CA VAL A 473 38.72 -0.74 -27.08
C VAL A 473 39.42 -0.80 -25.71
N GLY A 474 40.32 -1.78 -25.52
CA GLY A 474 41.16 -1.86 -24.33
C GLY A 474 42.13 -0.69 -24.21
N PHE A 475 42.70 -0.24 -25.33
CA PHE A 475 43.57 0.92 -25.41
C PHE A 475 42.82 2.20 -25.03
N ASP A 476 41.67 2.47 -25.67
CA ASP A 476 40.82 3.63 -25.39
C ASP A 476 40.39 3.70 -23.91
N LEU A 477 40.10 2.54 -23.30
CA LEU A 477 39.77 2.45 -21.87
C LEU A 477 40.95 2.92 -20.99
N LEU A 478 42.15 2.42 -21.28
CA LEU A 478 43.34 2.73 -20.50
C LEU A 478 43.80 4.17 -20.71
N GLU A 479 43.75 4.68 -21.94
CA GLU A 479 44.04 6.09 -22.24
C GLU A 479 43.18 7.02 -21.38
N ARG A 480 41.86 6.84 -21.45
CA ARG A 480 40.91 7.66 -20.69
C ARG A 480 41.08 7.55 -19.18
N CYS A 481 41.42 6.36 -18.69
CA CYS A 481 41.65 6.15 -17.27
C CYS A 481 42.94 6.83 -16.81
N LEU A 482 44.04 6.62 -17.52
CA LEU A 482 45.38 7.11 -17.18
C LEU A 482 45.53 8.62 -17.39
N GLU A 483 44.72 9.25 -18.25
CA GLU A 483 44.65 10.71 -18.37
C GLU A 483 44.12 11.40 -17.10
N ASN A 484 43.41 10.70 -16.21
CA ASN A 484 42.82 11.27 -15.00
C ASN A 484 43.85 11.46 -13.88
N ASP A 485 44.71 12.46 -14.04
CA ASP A 485 45.79 12.82 -13.12
C ASP A 485 45.28 13.25 -11.73
N GLN A 486 44.03 13.69 -11.59
CA GLN A 486 43.46 14.11 -10.31
C GLN A 486 43.13 12.93 -9.40
N TRP A 487 42.70 11.80 -9.96
CA TRP A 487 42.09 10.70 -9.21
C TRP A 487 43.04 9.51 -8.95
N LEU A 488 43.91 9.18 -9.91
CA LEU A 488 44.76 7.99 -9.81
C LEU A 488 45.94 8.17 -8.86
N ARG A 489 46.12 7.23 -7.92
CA ARG A 489 47.34 7.14 -7.10
C ARG A 489 48.41 6.31 -7.80
N ALA A 490 49.65 6.39 -7.31
CA ALA A 490 50.75 5.57 -7.80
C ALA A 490 50.44 4.06 -7.73
N GLU A 491 49.78 3.63 -6.66
CA GLU A 491 49.37 2.24 -6.44
C GLU A 491 48.31 1.77 -7.46
N ASP A 492 47.43 2.68 -7.88
CA ASP A 492 46.39 2.42 -8.88
C ASP A 492 47.01 2.18 -10.26
N VAL A 493 47.94 3.05 -10.68
CA VAL A 493 48.68 2.89 -11.94
C VAL A 493 49.47 1.58 -11.91
N ALA A 494 50.19 1.30 -10.83
CA ALA A 494 50.94 0.04 -10.70
C ALA A 494 50.03 -1.20 -10.69
N GLY A 495 48.79 -1.07 -10.20
CA GLY A 495 47.75 -2.09 -10.29
C GLY A 495 47.30 -2.33 -11.73
N ILE A 496 47.08 -1.27 -12.51
CA ILE A 496 46.77 -1.36 -13.95
C ILE A 496 47.90 -2.07 -14.70
N VAL A 497 49.15 -1.60 -14.54
CA VAL A 497 50.34 -2.19 -15.19
C VAL A 497 50.46 -3.67 -14.87
N ALA A 498 50.22 -4.07 -13.61
CA ALA A 498 50.28 -5.46 -13.20
C ALA A 498 49.28 -6.35 -13.97
N HIS A 499 48.05 -5.89 -14.20
CA HIS A 499 47.05 -6.65 -14.97
C HIS A 499 47.34 -6.63 -16.48
N VAL A 500 47.77 -5.48 -17.01
CA VAL A 500 48.16 -5.33 -18.41
C VAL A 500 49.32 -6.28 -18.76
N ARG A 501 50.31 -6.41 -17.87
CA ARG A 501 51.45 -7.34 -18.03
C ARG A 501 51.07 -8.82 -18.08
N LEU A 502 49.88 -9.19 -17.61
CA LEU A 502 49.35 -10.55 -17.73
C LEU A 502 48.68 -10.82 -19.09
N SER A 503 48.59 -9.80 -19.95
CA SER A 503 48.01 -9.90 -21.30
C SER A 503 49.07 -9.80 -22.40
N ALA A 504 48.63 -9.81 -23.67
CA ALA A 504 49.52 -9.60 -24.82
C ALA A 504 49.92 -8.12 -25.04
N MET A 505 49.31 -7.18 -24.30
CA MET A 505 49.48 -5.74 -24.49
C MET A 505 50.91 -5.19 -24.28
N PRO A 506 51.76 -5.69 -23.38
CA PRO A 506 53.13 -5.18 -23.25
C PRO A 506 53.99 -5.41 -24.51
N GLY A 507 53.57 -6.31 -25.40
CA GLY A 507 54.18 -6.49 -26.72
C GLY A 507 53.60 -5.59 -27.81
N ASP A 508 52.57 -4.80 -27.51
CA ASP A 508 52.01 -3.77 -28.40
C ASP A 508 52.89 -2.52 -28.31
N GLU A 509 53.47 -2.11 -29.45
CA GLU A 509 54.35 -0.93 -29.55
C GLU A 509 53.68 0.36 -29.04
N ARG A 510 52.34 0.39 -28.96
CA ARG A 510 51.57 1.52 -28.46
C ARG A 510 51.57 1.64 -26.94
N TRP A 511 51.93 0.59 -26.18
CA TRP A 511 51.86 0.60 -24.71
C TRP A 511 52.80 1.63 -24.07
N ASP A 512 54.07 1.64 -24.46
CA ASP A 512 55.03 2.60 -23.93
C ASP A 512 54.65 4.03 -24.32
N ALA A 513 54.17 4.23 -25.55
CA ALA A 513 53.67 5.51 -26.03
C ALA A 513 52.44 5.99 -25.24
N LEU A 514 51.56 5.08 -24.82
CA LEU A 514 50.40 5.38 -23.99
C LEU A 514 50.82 5.90 -22.61
N LEU A 515 51.73 5.21 -21.93
CA LEU A 515 52.25 5.63 -20.62
C LEU A 515 52.94 6.99 -20.70
N SER A 516 53.74 7.21 -21.76
CA SER A 516 54.39 8.49 -22.03
C SER A 516 53.38 9.62 -22.28
N ALA A 517 52.35 9.36 -23.08
CA ALA A 517 51.35 10.36 -23.48
C ALA A 517 50.32 10.68 -22.39
N THR A 518 50.11 9.78 -21.42
CA THR A 518 49.15 9.94 -20.33
C THR A 518 49.85 10.31 -19.02
N VAL A 519 50.32 9.31 -18.26
CA VAL A 519 51.00 9.50 -16.96
C VAL A 519 52.24 10.38 -17.09
N GLY A 520 53.01 10.25 -18.17
CA GLY A 520 54.17 11.09 -18.43
C GLY A 520 53.85 12.59 -18.55
N ARG A 521 52.60 12.93 -18.91
CA ARG A 521 52.08 14.29 -19.11
C ARG A 521 51.23 14.82 -17.95
N TRP A 522 51.11 14.09 -16.84
CA TRP A 522 50.43 14.59 -15.64
C TRP A 522 51.01 15.94 -15.20
N ALA A 523 50.14 16.88 -14.81
CA ALA A 523 50.55 18.24 -14.50
C ALA A 523 51.44 18.32 -13.24
N GLU A 524 51.21 17.42 -12.28
CA GLU A 524 51.92 17.38 -11.01
C GLU A 524 53.11 16.41 -11.04
N VAL A 525 54.32 16.98 -11.09
CA VAL A 525 55.58 16.21 -11.21
C VAL A 525 55.80 15.25 -10.04
N SER A 526 55.48 15.66 -8.79
CA SER A 526 55.61 14.80 -7.61
C SER A 526 54.81 13.51 -7.74
N ARG A 527 53.58 13.58 -8.26
CA ARG A 527 52.72 12.40 -8.44
C ARG A 527 53.26 11.46 -9.52
N ARG A 528 53.80 12.02 -10.60
CA ARG A 528 54.47 11.22 -11.64
C ARG A 528 55.70 10.49 -11.07
N ASP A 529 56.49 11.20 -10.26
CA ASP A 529 57.67 10.60 -9.62
C ASP A 529 57.28 9.51 -8.62
N ASP A 530 56.16 9.66 -7.90
CA ASP A 530 55.59 8.63 -7.03
C ASP A 530 55.17 7.39 -7.84
N VAL A 531 54.55 7.56 -9.01
CA VAL A 531 54.22 6.43 -9.92
C VAL A 531 55.48 5.71 -10.36
N VAL A 532 56.51 6.44 -10.81
CA VAL A 532 57.80 5.86 -11.24
C VAL A 532 58.46 5.08 -10.10
N ALA A 533 58.49 5.66 -8.89
CA ALA A 533 59.04 5.01 -7.70
C ALA A 533 58.27 3.71 -7.38
N GLU A 534 56.94 3.74 -7.46
CA GLU A 534 56.08 2.60 -7.20
C GLU A 534 56.25 1.48 -8.24
N LEU A 535 56.31 1.82 -9.53
CA LEU A 535 56.57 0.86 -10.62
C LEU A 535 57.94 0.20 -10.46
N ARG A 536 58.99 0.97 -10.16
CA ARG A 536 60.33 0.43 -9.88
C ARG A 536 60.32 -0.48 -8.65
N ARG A 537 59.61 -0.09 -7.58
CA ARG A 537 59.46 -0.92 -6.37
C ARG A 537 58.81 -2.27 -6.67
N ARG A 538 57.85 -2.31 -7.59
CA ARG A 538 57.19 -3.56 -8.06
C ARG A 538 57.94 -4.30 -9.18
N ARG A 539 59.14 -3.84 -9.55
CA ARG A 539 59.99 -4.41 -10.62
C ARG A 539 59.43 -4.25 -12.04
N TYR A 540 58.61 -3.24 -12.27
CA TYR A 540 58.10 -2.82 -13.59
C TYR A 540 59.00 -1.71 -14.17
N GLY A 541 60.29 -2.00 -14.33
CA GLY A 541 61.31 -1.01 -14.69
C GLY A 541 61.11 -0.40 -16.08
N GLU A 542 60.76 -1.21 -17.08
CA GLU A 542 60.53 -0.74 -18.45
C GLU A 542 59.33 0.22 -18.52
N ASP A 543 58.22 -0.08 -17.84
CA ASP A 543 57.06 0.81 -17.78
C ASP A 543 57.39 2.12 -17.05
N ALA A 544 58.24 2.07 -16.02
CA ALA A 544 58.71 3.26 -15.33
C ALA A 544 59.55 4.17 -16.24
N GLU A 545 60.38 3.59 -17.12
CA GLU A 545 61.13 4.36 -18.12
C GLU A 545 60.21 4.92 -19.21
N ALA A 546 59.18 4.19 -19.62
CA ALA A 546 58.18 4.68 -20.58
C ALA A 546 57.43 5.93 -20.08
N VAL A 547 57.13 6.03 -18.78
CA VAL A 547 56.54 7.23 -18.15
C VAL A 547 57.50 8.43 -18.21
N ILE A 548 58.81 8.20 -18.13
CA ILE A 548 59.85 9.25 -18.15
C ILE A 548 60.18 9.70 -19.59
N HIS A 549 60.19 8.76 -20.53
CA HIS A 549 60.55 9.00 -21.92
C HIS A 549 59.46 9.80 -22.64
N PHE A 550 59.61 11.12 -22.65
CA PHE A 550 58.76 12.03 -23.41
C PHE A 550 58.97 11.81 -24.92
N VAL A 551 57.97 11.26 -25.61
CA VAL A 551 57.95 11.32 -27.09
C VAL A 551 57.59 12.75 -27.48
N GLN A 552 58.59 13.47 -28.01
CA GLN A 552 58.45 14.82 -28.58
C GLN A 552 57.60 14.83 -29.84
#